data_AF-A0AAV7JWV7-F1
#
_entry.id   AF-A0AAV7JWV7-F1
#
_cell.length_a   1.000
_cell.length_b   1.000
_cell.length_c   1.000
_cell.angle_alpha   90.00
_cell.angle_beta   90.00
_cell.angle_gamma   90.00
#
_symmetry.space_group_name_H-M   'P 1'
#
loop_
_entity.id
_entity.type
_entity.pdbx_description
1 polymer ?
#
loop_
_entity_poly.entity_id
_entity_poly.type
_entity_poly.pdbx_seq_one_letter_code
_entity_poly.pdbx_strand_id
1 'polypeptide(L)'
;MLFSKPLETDAKGETIFMVVKQFCEEKNIPMGNIVVCATDGAPSMIGRHRGFIAHLKRAVPKVFSIHCVIHRQHLIAKHLTPNIHQSLHIVITATNKIKKNSLNDRIF
;
A
#
# COMPACT_ATOMS: atom_id res chain seq x y z
N MET A 1 13.16 0.98 -10.36
CA MET A 1 12.34 2.03 -11.01
C MET A 1 11.11 2.26 -10.16
N LEU A 2 10.80 3.52 -9.85
CA LEU A 2 9.57 3.91 -9.15
C LEU A 2 8.59 4.50 -10.16
N PHE A 3 7.29 4.30 -9.92
CA PHE A 3 6.22 4.73 -10.81
C PHE A 3 5.00 5.19 -10.01
N SER A 4 4.38 6.28 -10.47
CA SER A 4 3.12 6.80 -9.95
C SER A 4 2.38 7.46 -11.12
N LYS A 5 1.21 6.92 -11.51
CA LYS A 5 0.30 7.56 -12.46
C LYS A 5 -1.03 7.85 -11.77
N PRO A 6 -1.67 9.00 -12.05
CA PRO A 6 -3.06 9.23 -11.67
C PRO A 6 -3.98 8.21 -12.36
N LEU A 7 -5.11 7.92 -11.74
CA LEU A 7 -6.20 7.17 -12.35
C LEU A 7 -7.21 8.19 -12.89
N GLU A 8 -7.34 8.29 -14.21
CA GLU A 8 -8.15 9.32 -14.87
C GLU A 8 -9.66 9.09 -14.74
N THR A 9 -10.10 7.87 -14.44
CA THR A 9 -11.52 7.48 -14.48
C THR A 9 -12.05 7.03 -13.12
N ASP A 10 -11.79 5.78 -12.74
CA ASP A 10 -12.25 5.19 -11.49
C ASP A 10 -11.14 4.41 -10.77
N ALA A 11 -11.41 4.02 -9.53
CA ALA A 11 -10.50 3.24 -8.71
C ALA A 11 -10.85 1.74 -8.72
N LYS A 12 -11.46 1.22 -9.79
CA LYS A 12 -11.75 -0.22 -9.90
C LYS A 12 -10.47 -1.00 -10.14
N GLY A 13 -10.46 -2.26 -9.71
CA GLY A 13 -9.31 -3.16 -9.87
C GLY A 13 -8.87 -3.35 -11.33
N GLU A 14 -9.82 -3.33 -12.26
CA GLU A 14 -9.55 -3.41 -13.70
C GLU A 14 -8.80 -2.17 -14.21
N THR A 15 -9.27 -0.97 -13.88
CA THR A 15 -8.63 0.30 -14.26
C THR A 15 -7.19 0.36 -13.75
N ILE A 16 -6.99 0.00 -12.47
CA ILE A 16 -5.66 -0.07 -11.86
C ILE A 16 -4.77 -1.09 -12.59
N PHE A 17 -5.31 -2.27 -12.94
CA PHE A 17 -4.58 -3.31 -13.66
C PHE A 17 -4.14 -2.84 -15.05
N MET A 18 -5.02 -2.16 -15.78
CA MET A 18 -4.71 -1.63 -17.11
C MET A 18 -3.59 -0.59 -17.06
N VAL A 19 -3.61 0.32 -16.09
CA VAL A 19 -2.53 1.31 -15.92
C VAL A 19 -1.18 0.65 -15.64
N VAL A 20 -1.14 -0.38 -14.78
CA VAL A 20 0.09 -1.14 -14.50
C VAL A 20 0.56 -1.93 -15.72
N LYS A 21 -0.36 -2.60 -16.42
CA LYS A 21 -0.06 -3.37 -17.64
C LYS A 21 0.53 -2.47 -18.73
N GLN A 22 -0.11 -1.34 -18.99
CA GLN A 22 0.36 -0.35 -19.95
C GLN A 22 1.75 0.19 -19.56
N PHE A 23 1.98 0.48 -18.28
CA PHE A 23 3.30 0.91 -17.82
C PHE A 23 4.38 -0.15 -18.08
N CYS A 24 4.10 -1.42 -17.80
CA CYS A 24 5.01 -2.53 -18.08
C CYS A 24 5.29 -2.65 -19.59
N GLU A 25 4.27 -2.53 -20.43
CA GLU A 25 4.40 -2.53 -21.90
C GLU A 25 5.26 -1.35 -22.40
N GLU A 26 4.96 -0.12 -21.95
CA GLU A 26 5.72 1.11 -22.28
C GLU A 26 7.20 0.99 -21.90
N LYS A 27 7.52 0.19 -20.87
CA LYS A 27 8.88 0.00 -20.37
C LYS A 27 9.53 -1.31 -20.83
N ASN A 28 8.86 -2.07 -21.70
CA ASN A 28 9.30 -3.40 -22.15
C ASN A 28 9.63 -4.33 -20.97
N ILE A 29 8.85 -4.26 -19.89
CA ILE A 29 8.96 -5.12 -18.73
C ILE A 29 7.95 -6.26 -18.89
N PRO A 30 8.39 -7.52 -19.06
CA PRO A 30 7.48 -8.65 -19.08
C PRO A 30 6.67 -8.72 -17.78
N MET A 31 5.34 -8.84 -17.89
CA MET A 31 4.47 -9.01 -16.72
C MET A 31 4.87 -10.20 -15.85
N GLY A 32 5.43 -11.26 -16.46
CA GLY A 32 5.94 -12.44 -15.76
C GLY A 32 7.07 -12.15 -14.76
N ASN A 33 7.71 -10.98 -14.83
CA ASN A 33 8.72 -10.55 -13.85
C ASN A 33 8.10 -10.12 -12.52
N ILE A 34 6.78 -9.93 -12.45
CA ILE A 34 6.09 -9.60 -11.22
C ILE A 34 5.94 -10.87 -10.38
N VAL A 35 6.85 -11.05 -9.42
CA VAL A 35 6.83 -12.21 -8.50
C VAL A 35 5.91 -11.95 -7.31
N VAL A 36 5.89 -10.73 -6.80
CA VAL A 36 5.14 -10.35 -5.60
C VAL A 36 4.41 -9.02 -5.82
N CYS A 37 3.17 -8.93 -5.33
CA CYS A 37 2.42 -7.69 -5.25
C CYS A 37 1.94 -7.46 -3.82
N ALA A 38 2.31 -6.32 -3.23
CA ALA A 38 1.79 -5.86 -1.94
C ALA A 38 0.65 -4.85 -2.17
N THR A 39 -0.49 -5.04 -1.51
CA THR A 39 -1.65 -4.13 -1.61
C THR A 39 -2.13 -3.72 -0.23
N ASP A 40 -2.87 -2.62 -0.12
CA ASP A 40 -3.46 -2.11 1.12
C ASP A 40 -4.73 -2.86 1.56
N GLY A 41 -5.13 -3.92 0.86
CA GLY A 41 -6.31 -4.71 1.19
C GLY A 41 -7.64 -4.06 0.80
N ALA A 42 -7.65 -2.93 0.09
CA ALA A 42 -8.89 -2.33 -0.38
C ALA A 42 -9.68 -3.29 -1.30
N PRO A 43 -11.02 -3.27 -1.28
CA PRO A 43 -11.84 -4.16 -2.12
C PRO A 43 -11.51 -4.08 -3.62
N SER A 44 -11.15 -2.90 -4.12
CA SER A 44 -10.68 -2.71 -5.50
C SER A 44 -9.35 -3.42 -5.79
N MET A 45 -8.51 -3.66 -4.78
CA MET A 45 -7.23 -4.35 -4.92
C MET A 45 -7.37 -5.86 -4.76
N ILE A 46 -8.09 -6.31 -3.73
CA ILE A 46 -8.16 -7.74 -3.33
C ILE A 46 -9.45 -8.46 -3.73
N GLY A 47 -10.41 -7.77 -4.35
CA GLY A 47 -11.70 -8.35 -4.73
C GLY A 47 -11.54 -9.64 -5.55
N ARG A 48 -12.26 -10.70 -5.15
CA ARG A 48 -12.09 -12.07 -5.69
C ARG A 48 -12.16 -12.15 -7.21
N HIS A 49 -13.07 -11.39 -7.83
CA HIS A 49 -13.32 -11.44 -9.27
C HIS A 49 -12.89 -10.17 -9.99
N ARG A 50 -13.17 -9.01 -9.40
CA ARG A 50 -12.97 -7.68 -10.01
C ARG A 50 -11.86 -6.85 -9.35
N GLY A 51 -11.12 -7.44 -8.40
CA GLY A 51 -10.00 -6.77 -7.76
C GLY A 51 -8.73 -6.83 -8.61
N PHE A 52 -7.85 -5.84 -8.47
CA PHE A 52 -6.57 -5.78 -9.17
C PHE A 52 -5.80 -7.10 -9.14
N ILE A 53 -5.67 -7.73 -7.96
CA ILE A 53 -4.98 -9.01 -7.80
C ILE A 53 -5.64 -10.13 -8.61
N ALA A 54 -6.97 -10.13 -8.75
CA ALA A 54 -7.67 -11.13 -9.56
C ALA A 54 -7.36 -10.97 -11.06
N HIS A 55 -7.21 -9.73 -11.55
CA HIS A 55 -6.77 -9.47 -12.92
C HIS A 55 -5.27 -9.81 -13.09
N LEU A 56 -4.43 -9.40 -12.14
CA LEU A 56 -3.00 -9.69 -12.17
C LEU A 56 -2.71 -11.20 -12.15
N LYS A 57 -3.42 -11.99 -11.33
CA LYS A 57 -3.29 -13.46 -11.33
C LYS A 57 -3.72 -14.11 -12.64
N ARG A 58 -4.66 -13.52 -13.38
CA ARG A 58 -5.01 -14.02 -14.72
C ARG A 58 -3.86 -13.81 -15.72
N ALA A 59 -3.15 -12.69 -15.63
CA ALA A 59 -1.98 -12.42 -16.47
C ALA A 59 -0.70 -13.12 -15.98
N VAL A 60 -0.55 -13.29 -14.67
CA VAL A 60 0.63 -13.85 -13.99
C VAL A 60 0.18 -14.85 -12.91
N PRO A 61 -0.17 -16.10 -13.28
CA PRO A 61 -0.79 -17.06 -12.36
C PRO A 61 0.01 -17.37 -11.09
N LYS A 62 1.34 -17.26 -11.16
CA LYS A 62 2.26 -17.55 -10.04
C LYS A 62 2.54 -16.35 -9.14
N VAL A 63 1.94 -15.18 -9.38
CA VAL A 63 2.18 -13.99 -8.56
C VAL A 63 1.72 -14.21 -7.12
N PHE A 64 2.57 -13.88 -6.17
CA PHE A 64 2.25 -13.90 -4.76
C PHE A 64 1.66 -12.55 -4.32
N SER A 65 0.54 -12.57 -3.62
CA SER A 65 -0.13 -11.36 -3.14
C SER A 65 0.02 -11.23 -1.62
N ILE A 66 0.55 -10.09 -1.16
CA ILE A 66 0.75 -9.79 0.26
C ILE A 66 -0.12 -8.59 0.64
N HIS A 67 -0.68 -8.63 1.85
CA HIS A 67 -1.37 -7.47 2.42
C HIS A 67 -0.36 -6.59 3.18
N CYS A 68 -0.37 -5.28 2.93
CA CYS A 68 0.50 -4.30 3.55
C CYS A 68 0.45 -4.40 5.08
N VAL A 69 1.62 -4.62 5.69
CA VAL A 69 1.76 -4.75 7.15
C VAL A 69 1.33 -3.48 7.87
N ILE A 70 1.63 -2.31 7.29
CA ILE A 70 1.26 -1.00 7.85
C ILE A 70 -0.25 -0.85 7.92
N HIS A 71 -0.98 -1.28 6.87
CA HIS A 71 -2.44 -1.24 6.88
C HIS A 71 -3.01 -2.18 7.96
N ARG A 72 -2.48 -3.40 8.08
CA ARG A 72 -2.87 -4.33 9.15
C ARG A 72 -2.61 -3.78 10.55
N GLN A 73 -1.45 -3.17 10.77
CA GLN A 73 -1.10 -2.52 12.03
C GLN A 73 -2.07 -1.37 12.33
N HIS A 74 -2.40 -0.53 11.34
CA HIS A 74 -3.38 0.53 11.49
C HIS A 74 -4.77 0.01 11.89
N LEU A 75 -5.22 -1.10 11.29
CA LEU A 75 -6.49 -1.74 11.68
C LEU A 75 -6.46 -2.26 13.12
N ILE A 76 -5.38 -2.93 13.52
CA ILE A 76 -5.22 -3.44 14.89
C ILE A 76 -5.15 -2.28 15.90
N ALA A 77 -4.49 -1.18 15.54
CA ALA A 77 -4.37 0.00 16.39
C ALA A 77 -5.73 0.58 16.83
N LYS A 78 -6.79 0.36 16.04
CA LYS A 78 -8.17 0.77 16.38
C LYS A 78 -8.82 -0.09 17.47
N HIS A 79 -8.27 -1.26 17.74
CA HIS A 79 -8.83 -2.27 18.64
C HIS A 79 -7.86 -2.67 19.76
N LEU A 80 -6.96 -1.77 20.16
CA LEU A 80 -5.97 -2.03 21.21
C LEU A 80 -6.63 -2.11 22.59
N THR A 81 -6.05 -2.95 23.45
CA THR A 81 -6.37 -2.94 24.88
C THR A 81 -5.95 -1.62 25.51
N PRO A 82 -6.57 -1.19 26.63
CA PRO A 82 -6.24 0.09 27.28
C PRO A 82 -4.75 0.29 27.57
N ASN A 83 -4.07 -0.78 28.02
CA ASN A 83 -2.64 -0.72 28.35
C ASN A 83 -1.77 -0.42 27.12
N ILE A 84 -2.04 -1.10 25.99
CA ILE A 84 -1.28 -0.90 24.76
C ILE A 84 -1.63 0.45 24.13
N HIS A 85 -2.89 0.87 24.21
CA HIS A 85 -3.33 2.19 23.76
C HIS A 85 -2.58 3.31 24.50
N GLN A 86 -2.42 3.18 25.82
CA GLN A 86 -1.67 4.16 26.62
C GLN A 86 -0.19 4.22 26.22
N SER A 87 0.47 3.07 26.06
CA SER A 87 1.86 3.02 25.58
C SER A 87 2.00 3.66 24.20
N LEU A 88 1.10 3.38 23.26
CA LEU A 88 1.10 3.98 21.94
C LEU A 88 0.89 5.51 22.01
N HIS A 89 0.00 5.98 22.87
CA HIS A 89 -0.26 7.41 23.06
C HIS A 89 0.97 8.17 23.58
N ILE A 90 1.77 7.56 24.47
CA ILE A 90 3.04 8.14 24.94
C ILE A 90 4.01 8.31 23.76
N VAL A 91 4.17 7.28 22.93
CA VAL A 91 5.05 7.33 21.75
C VAL A 91 4.58 8.39 20.74
N ILE A 92 3.28 8.44 20.45
CA ILE A 92 2.69 9.47 19.58
C ILE A 92 2.96 10.87 20.13
N THR A 93 2.74 11.08 21.42
CA THR A 93 2.98 12.39 22.07
C THR A 93 4.43 12.81 21.97
N ALA A 94 5.38 11.91 22.26
CA ALA A 94 6.80 12.17 22.15
C ALA A 94 7.21 12.50 20.70
N THR A 95 6.74 11.71 19.74
CA THR A 95 7.01 11.93 18.30
C THR A 95 6.45 13.25 17.82
N ASN A 96 5.23 13.62 18.24
CA ASN A 96 4.62 14.89 17.88
C ASN A 96 5.37 16.08 18.50
N LYS A 97 5.86 15.94 19.74
CA LYS A 97 6.71 16.96 20.38
C LYS A 97 8.02 17.15 19.61
N ILE A 98 8.68 16.07 19.19
CA ILE A 98 9.89 16.15 18.34
C ILE A 98 9.56 16.83 17.01
N LYS A 99 8.51 16.39 16.29
CA LYS A 99 8.11 16.99 15.01
C LYS A 99 7.78 18.48 15.11
N LYS A 100 7.05 18.88 16.16
CA LYS A 100 6.71 20.29 16.42
C LYS A 100 7.95 21.15 16.69
N ASN A 101 8.99 20.56 17.26
CA ASN A 101 10.25 21.23 17.55
C ASN A 101 11.34 20.94 16.50
N SER A 102 11.00 20.39 15.33
CA SER A 102 11.98 20.00 14.30
C SER A 102 12.81 21.18 13.75
N LEU A 103 12.34 22.42 13.94
CA LEU A 103 13.10 23.65 13.62
C LEU A 103 14.04 24.11 14.75
N ASN A 104 13.95 23.53 15.96
CA ASN A 104 14.84 23.81 17.09
C ASN A 104 16.09 22.90 17.12
N ASP A 105 16.21 21.96 16.18
CA ASP A 105 17.35 21.02 16.07
C ASP A 105 18.31 21.37 14.92
N ARG A 106 18.38 22.63 14.48
CA ARG A 106 19.60 23.13 13.81
C ARG A 106 20.62 23.55 14.86
N ILE A 107 21.16 22.55 15.55
CA ILE A 107 22.52 22.62 16.10
C ILE A 107 23.44 21.95 15.07
N PHE A 108 23.53 22.60 13.91
CA PHE A 108 24.68 22.66 13.00
C PHE A 108 24.48 23.92 12.14
#